data_AF-A0AB39AM16-F1
#
_entry.id   AF-A0AB39AM16-F1
#
_cell.length_a   1.000
_cell.length_b   1.000
_cell.length_c   1.000
_cell.angle_alpha   90.00
_cell.angle_beta   90.00
_cell.angle_gamma   90.00
#
_symmetry.space_group_name_H-M   'P 1'
#
loop_
_entity.id
_entity.type
_entity.pdbx_description
1 polymer ?
#
loop_
_entity_poly.entity_id
_entity_poly.type
_entity_poly.pdbx_seq_one_letter_code
_entity_poly.pdbx_strand_id
1 'polypeptide(L)'
;MNDDSYDWVLAPHMIETSYLYLKASELMWSHSISISIANAALALEILLKSFNCKVVSNDGLINEKYQFNAKVLNKKENAHDLVYLFNALPTSIKHKFSSDLSLILIERYRHTFIESRYIYEKNAITGGTTALMDMTSRLLKKTISIYLERGCTDQWIKNYPDV
;
A
#
# COMPACT_ATOMS: atom_id res chain seq x y z
N MET A 1 0.06 28.51 -4.69
CA MET A 1 0.71 27.20 -4.58
C MET A 1 0.62 26.82 -3.12
N ASN A 2 -0.37 26.03 -2.73
CA ASN A 2 -0.45 25.53 -1.36
C ASN A 2 0.57 24.40 -1.25
N ASP A 3 1.62 24.68 -0.50
CA ASP A 3 2.61 23.71 -0.10
C ASP A 3 1.91 22.71 0.83
N ASP A 4 1.69 21.48 0.35
CA ASP A 4 1.19 20.31 1.10
C ASP A 4 2.23 19.90 2.16
N SER A 5 2.58 20.83 3.04
CA SER A 5 3.56 20.68 4.13
C SER A 5 2.98 19.74 5.21
N TYR A 6 2.95 18.46 4.84
CA TYR A 6 2.83 17.26 5.67
C TYR A 6 1.62 17.14 6.59
N ASP A 7 0.42 17.08 6.01
CA ASP A 7 -0.85 16.79 6.71
C ASP A 7 -1.05 15.29 7.04
N TRP A 8 0.00 14.48 6.92
CA TRP A 8 -0.06 13.03 7.14
C TRP A 8 1.13 12.53 7.97
N VAL A 9 0.83 11.60 8.89
CA VAL A 9 1.79 11.00 9.82
C VAL A 9 2.74 10.04 9.11
N LEU A 10 3.98 9.96 9.56
CA LEU A 10 4.85 8.84 9.19
C LEU A 10 4.31 7.60 9.91
N ALA A 11 4.02 6.53 9.17
CA ALA A 11 3.50 5.27 9.72
C ALA A 11 4.44 4.08 9.41
N PRO A 12 5.67 4.06 9.95
CA PRO A 12 6.70 3.07 9.62
C PRO A 12 6.22 1.62 9.74
N HIS A 13 5.49 1.31 10.81
CA HIS A 13 4.98 -0.04 11.05
C HIS A 13 3.93 -0.47 9.99
N MET A 14 3.18 0.45 9.38
CA MET A 14 2.35 0.13 8.20
C MET A 14 3.20 -0.17 6.96
N ILE A 15 4.31 0.55 6.77
CA ILE A 15 5.23 0.33 5.65
C ILE A 15 5.93 -1.02 5.77
N GLU A 16 6.41 -1.36 6.97
CA GLU A 16 6.94 -2.69 7.29
C GLU A 16 5.90 -3.78 7.03
N THR A 17 4.66 -3.57 7.49
CA THR A 17 3.57 -4.53 7.23
C THR A 17 3.31 -4.71 5.73
N SER A 18 3.30 -3.62 4.95
CA SER A 18 3.18 -3.68 3.48
C SER A 18 4.31 -4.49 2.86
N TYR A 19 5.55 -4.28 3.31
CA TYR A 19 6.71 -5.08 2.88
C TYR A 19 6.54 -6.57 3.19
N LEU A 20 6.09 -6.94 4.39
CA LEU A 20 5.90 -8.34 4.76
C LEU A 20 4.87 -9.04 3.86
N TYR A 21 3.76 -8.36 3.53
CA TYR A 21 2.79 -8.89 2.56
C TYR A 21 3.35 -8.97 1.13
N LEU A 22 4.21 -8.03 0.74
CA LEU A 22 4.91 -8.10 -0.54
C LEU A 22 5.87 -9.30 -0.57
N LYS A 23 6.59 -9.58 0.52
CA LYS A 23 7.44 -10.78 0.65
C LYS A 23 6.63 -12.07 0.61
N ALA A 24 5.48 -12.10 1.28
CA ALA A 24 4.55 -13.21 1.18
C ALA A 24 4.07 -13.42 -0.27
N SER A 25 3.80 -12.35 -1.01
CA SER A 25 3.48 -12.41 -2.44
C SER A 25 4.60 -13.07 -3.25
N GLU A 26 5.86 -12.62 -3.06
CA GLU A 26 7.02 -13.17 -3.77
C GLU A 26 7.18 -14.68 -3.53
N LEU A 27 7.09 -15.11 -2.27
CA LEU A 27 7.21 -16.52 -1.89
C LEU A 27 6.08 -17.37 -2.49
N MET A 28 4.84 -16.85 -2.47
CA MET A 28 3.68 -17.57 -2.96
C MET A 28 3.61 -17.67 -4.49
N TRP A 29 4.38 -16.89 -5.25
CA TRP A 29 4.30 -16.87 -6.70
C TRP A 29 4.47 -18.25 -7.34
N SER A 30 5.40 -19.05 -6.81
CA SER A 30 5.69 -20.42 -7.30
C SER A 30 4.68 -21.47 -6.84
N HIS A 31 3.88 -21.18 -5.82
CA HIS A 31 2.94 -22.13 -5.20
C HIS A 31 1.48 -21.84 -5.57
N SER A 32 1.10 -20.57 -5.64
CA SER A 32 -0.23 -20.11 -6.02
C SER A 32 -0.16 -18.66 -6.50
N ILE A 33 -0.26 -18.48 -7.82
CA ILE A 33 -0.31 -17.17 -8.45
C ILE A 33 -1.47 -16.33 -7.89
N SER A 34 -2.62 -16.92 -7.66
CA SER A 34 -3.80 -16.24 -7.11
C SER A 34 -3.55 -15.67 -5.71
N ILE A 35 -3.00 -16.50 -4.80
CA ILE A 35 -2.65 -16.07 -3.44
C ILE A 35 -1.53 -15.02 -3.49
N SER A 36 -0.56 -15.19 -4.37
CA SER A 36 0.51 -14.21 -4.58
C SER A 36 -0.05 -12.84 -4.96
N ILE A 37 -0.88 -12.76 -6.00
CA ILE A 37 -1.48 -11.50 -6.45
C ILE A 37 -2.38 -10.88 -5.37
N ALA A 38 -3.15 -11.67 -4.63
CA ALA A 38 -3.95 -11.17 -3.51
C ALA A 38 -3.08 -10.51 -2.42
N ASN A 39 -1.92 -11.11 -2.10
CA ASN A 39 -0.95 -10.52 -1.17
C ASN A 39 -0.30 -9.24 -1.74
N ALA A 40 0.01 -9.19 -3.03
CA ALA A 40 0.53 -7.97 -3.66
C ALA A 40 -0.50 -6.83 -3.64
N ALA A 41 -1.79 -7.14 -3.84
CA ALA A 41 -2.88 -6.19 -3.74
C ALA A 41 -3.05 -5.67 -2.31
N LEU A 42 -2.98 -6.56 -1.31
CA LEU A 42 -3.03 -6.17 0.10
C LEU A 42 -1.83 -5.30 0.50
N ALA A 43 -0.62 -5.65 0.07
CA ALA A 43 0.57 -4.85 0.29
C ALA A 43 0.38 -3.43 -0.26
N LEU A 44 -0.15 -3.29 -1.48
CA LEU A 44 -0.45 -1.99 -2.08
C LEU A 44 -1.53 -1.24 -1.32
N GLU A 45 -2.62 -1.91 -0.92
CA GLU A 45 -3.68 -1.30 -0.12
C GLU A 45 -3.15 -0.69 1.17
N ILE A 46 -2.33 -1.44 1.93
CA ILE A 46 -1.71 -0.98 3.17
C ILE A 46 -0.81 0.25 2.91
N LEU A 47 0.00 0.20 1.85
CA LEU A 47 0.87 1.30 1.45
C LEU A 47 0.09 2.57 1.07
N LEU A 48 -1.03 2.44 0.35
CA LEU A 48 -1.86 3.61 0.01
C LEU A 48 -2.53 4.18 1.27
N LYS A 49 -3.01 3.30 2.16
CA LYS A 49 -3.65 3.72 3.42
C LYS A 49 -2.69 4.42 4.38
N SER A 50 -1.39 4.13 4.35
CA SER A 50 -0.42 4.75 5.27
C SER A 50 -0.35 6.27 5.14
N PHE A 51 -0.68 6.82 3.96
CA PHE A 51 -0.69 8.27 3.73
C PHE A 51 -1.94 8.99 4.25
N ASN A 52 -2.98 8.26 4.64
CA ASN A 52 -4.24 8.81 5.13
C ASN A 52 -4.67 8.04 6.39
N CYS A 53 -3.75 7.82 7.31
CA CYS A 53 -4.01 7.14 8.57
C CYS A 53 -3.78 8.08 9.77
N LYS A 54 -4.22 7.63 10.94
CA LYS A 54 -3.90 8.23 12.23
C LYS A 54 -3.53 7.13 13.22
N VAL A 55 -2.65 7.44 14.16
CA VAL A 55 -2.38 6.58 15.30
C VAL A 55 -3.62 6.56 16.21
N VAL A 56 -4.03 5.38 16.65
CA VAL A 56 -5.16 5.17 17.56
C VAL A 56 -4.78 4.43 18.84
N SER A 57 -3.61 3.81 18.89
CA SER A 57 -3.07 3.16 20.08
C SER A 57 -1.56 2.88 19.92
N ASN A 58 -0.86 2.68 21.04
CA ASN A 58 0.57 2.40 21.11
C ASN A 58 1.47 3.45 20.43
N ASP A 59 1.09 4.73 20.49
CA ASP A 59 1.84 5.86 19.91
C ASP A 59 3.32 5.86 20.34
N GLY A 60 4.22 5.92 19.36
CA GLY A 60 5.67 5.88 19.53
C GLY A 60 6.27 4.49 19.83
N LEU A 61 5.47 3.42 19.86
CA LEU A 61 5.94 2.05 20.09
C LEU A 61 6.03 1.25 18.78
N ILE A 62 6.86 0.20 18.76
CA ILE A 62 7.03 -0.68 17.58
C ILE A 62 5.72 -1.34 17.12
N ASN A 63 4.72 -1.44 17.99
CA ASN A 63 3.42 -2.04 17.73
C ASN A 63 2.29 -1.00 17.63
N GLU A 64 2.60 0.21 17.17
CA GLU A 64 1.64 1.28 16.83
C GLU A 64 0.44 0.73 16.06
N LYS A 65 -0.75 1.16 16.47
CA LYS A 65 -2.03 0.80 15.83
C LYS A 65 -2.56 2.02 15.10
N TYR A 66 -2.92 1.81 13.84
CA TYR A 66 -3.41 2.87 12.96
C TYR A 66 -4.85 2.61 12.55
N GLN A 67 -5.56 3.70 12.29
CA GLN A 67 -6.88 3.68 11.67
C GLN A 67 -6.83 4.53 10.40
N PHE A 68 -7.32 3.97 9.29
CA PHE A 68 -7.49 4.73 8.05
C PHE A 68 -8.54 5.84 8.25
N ASN A 69 -8.22 7.05 7.80
CA ASN A 69 -9.11 8.20 7.84
C ASN A 69 -10.11 8.13 6.68
N ALA A 70 -11.22 7.41 6.87
CA ALA A 70 -12.26 7.26 5.84
C ALA A 70 -12.89 8.60 5.38
N LYS A 71 -12.65 9.73 6.07
CA LYS A 71 -13.15 11.05 5.65
C LYS A 71 -12.47 11.58 4.38
N VAL A 72 -11.31 11.02 3.99
CA VAL A 72 -10.64 11.38 2.73
C VAL A 72 -11.35 10.77 1.51
N LEU A 73 -12.31 9.89 1.74
CA LEU A 73 -13.15 9.27 0.73
C LEU A 73 -14.55 9.87 0.72
N ASN A 74 -15.19 9.85 -0.44
CA ASN A 74 -16.62 10.15 -0.56
C ASN A 74 -17.46 9.04 0.10
N LYS A 75 -18.67 9.37 0.58
CA LYS A 75 -19.55 8.42 1.33
C LYS A 75 -19.84 7.09 0.63
N LYS A 76 -19.73 7.03 -0.70
CA LYS A 76 -19.99 5.82 -1.51
C LYS A 76 -18.71 5.07 -1.89
N GLU A 77 -17.55 5.63 -1.63
CA GLU A 77 -16.27 5.05 -2.02
C GLU A 77 -15.83 4.00 -0.99
N ASN A 78 -15.40 2.85 -1.50
CA ASN A 78 -14.96 1.73 -0.67
C ASN A 78 -13.50 1.93 -0.24
N ALA A 79 -13.23 1.82 1.06
CA ALA A 79 -11.89 1.93 1.64
C ALA A 79 -10.94 0.76 1.32
N HIS A 80 -11.38 -0.23 0.55
CA HIS A 80 -10.58 -1.35 0.04
C HIS A 80 -10.40 -1.30 -1.48
N ASP A 81 -10.92 -0.26 -2.14
CA ASP A 81 -10.75 -0.06 -3.57
C ASP A 81 -9.47 0.72 -3.84
N LEU A 82 -8.53 0.10 -4.56
CA LEU A 82 -7.21 0.70 -4.82
C LEU A 82 -7.30 2.01 -5.62
N VAL A 83 -8.30 2.16 -6.49
CA VAL A 83 -8.50 3.38 -7.28
C VAL A 83 -8.92 4.52 -6.37
N TYR A 84 -9.86 4.27 -5.45
CA TYR A 84 -10.29 5.30 -4.49
C TYR A 84 -9.17 5.65 -3.52
N LEU A 85 -8.44 4.66 -3.00
CA LEU A 85 -7.29 4.90 -2.13
C LEU A 85 -6.19 5.70 -2.83
N PHE A 86 -5.87 5.37 -4.08
CA PHE A 86 -4.89 6.11 -4.86
C PHE A 86 -5.34 7.56 -5.13
N ASN A 87 -6.63 7.74 -5.45
CA ASN A 87 -7.16 9.06 -5.72
C ASN A 87 -7.19 9.97 -4.50
N ALA A 88 -7.29 9.39 -3.30
CA ALA A 88 -7.29 10.10 -2.03
C ALA A 88 -5.89 10.39 -1.48
N LEU A 89 -4.81 9.94 -2.13
CA LEU A 89 -3.45 10.28 -1.72
C LEU A 89 -3.24 11.81 -1.70
N PRO A 90 -2.39 12.34 -0.80
CA PRO A 90 -1.92 13.71 -0.88
C PRO A 90 -1.37 14.03 -2.27
N THR A 91 -1.64 15.22 -2.80
CA THR A 91 -1.38 15.58 -4.21
C THR A 91 0.07 15.31 -4.61
N SER A 92 1.02 15.69 -3.76
CA SER A 92 2.45 15.47 -3.97
C SER A 92 2.84 13.99 -4.07
N ILE A 93 2.22 13.13 -3.27
CA ILE A 93 2.43 11.68 -3.27
C ILE A 93 1.77 11.05 -4.49
N LYS A 94 0.52 11.43 -4.78
CA LYS A 94 -0.21 10.98 -5.97
C LYS A 94 0.60 11.25 -7.23
N HIS A 95 1.14 12.45 -7.37
CA HIS A 95 2.00 12.81 -8.49
C HIS A 95 3.26 11.93 -8.57
N LYS A 96 3.98 11.72 -7.45
CA LYS A 96 5.18 10.85 -7.41
C LYS A 96 4.88 9.38 -7.76
N PHE A 97 3.66 8.90 -7.51
CA PHE A 97 3.23 7.53 -7.78
C PHE A 97 2.55 7.35 -9.15
N SER A 98 2.16 8.46 -9.80
CA SER A 98 1.44 8.42 -11.06
C SER A 98 2.38 8.10 -12.23
N SER A 99 1.99 7.11 -13.03
CA SER A 99 2.55 6.75 -14.33
C SER A 99 1.46 6.01 -15.10
N ASP A 100 1.50 6.00 -16.43
CA ASP A 100 0.48 5.31 -17.23
C ASP A 100 0.33 3.85 -16.81
N LEU A 101 1.47 3.17 -16.61
CA LEU A 101 1.49 1.79 -16.15
C LEU A 101 0.87 1.62 -14.76
N SER A 102 1.15 2.53 -13.81
CA SER A 102 0.60 2.40 -12.46
C SER A 102 -0.90 2.60 -12.42
N LEU A 103 -1.43 3.56 -13.19
CA LEU A 103 -2.86 3.80 -13.28
C LEU A 103 -3.60 2.60 -13.91
N ILE A 104 -3.05 2.01 -14.97
CA ILE A 104 -3.60 0.80 -15.59
C ILE A 104 -3.63 -0.37 -14.60
N LEU A 105 -2.54 -0.59 -13.87
CA LEU A 105 -2.46 -1.70 -12.91
C LEU A 105 -3.40 -1.48 -11.71
N ILE A 106 -3.48 -0.26 -11.18
CA ILE A 106 -4.38 0.07 -10.07
C ILE A 106 -5.83 -0.16 -10.49
N GLU A 107 -6.24 0.29 -11.68
CA GLU A 107 -7.61 0.07 -12.18
C GLU A 107 -7.88 -1.43 -12.36
N ARG A 108 -6.94 -2.17 -12.97
CA ARG A 108 -7.08 -3.61 -13.22
C ARG A 108 -7.26 -4.42 -11.94
N TYR A 109 -6.53 -4.08 -10.88
CA TYR A 109 -6.48 -4.87 -9.64
C TYR A 109 -7.32 -4.25 -8.50
N ARG A 110 -8.16 -3.25 -8.80
CA ARG A 110 -8.83 -2.40 -7.82
C ARG A 110 -9.62 -3.12 -6.72
N HIS A 111 -10.22 -4.27 -7.03
CA HIS A 111 -11.01 -5.07 -6.09
C HIS A 111 -10.33 -6.39 -5.71
N THR A 112 -9.13 -6.66 -6.22
CA THR A 112 -8.49 -7.97 -6.11
C THR A 112 -8.30 -8.41 -4.68
N PHE A 113 -7.96 -7.49 -3.77
CA PHE A 113 -7.87 -7.85 -2.35
C PHE A 113 -9.21 -8.37 -1.82
N ILE A 114 -10.35 -7.77 -2.16
CA ILE A 114 -11.66 -8.18 -1.62
C ILE A 114 -12.14 -9.47 -2.28
N GLU A 115 -12.00 -9.56 -3.61
CA GLU A 115 -12.58 -10.61 -4.46
C GLU A 115 -11.71 -11.87 -4.54
N SER A 116 -10.42 -11.79 -4.22
CA SER A 116 -9.48 -12.92 -4.33
C SER A 116 -8.88 -13.37 -3.00
N ARG A 117 -9.51 -13.03 -1.85
CA ARG A 117 -9.12 -13.57 -0.53
C ARG A 117 -9.26 -15.08 -0.48
N TYR A 118 -10.31 -15.59 -1.12
CA TYR A 118 -10.67 -16.99 -1.12
C TYR A 118 -10.63 -17.51 -2.56
N ILE A 119 -9.59 -18.27 -2.89
CA ILE A 119 -9.32 -18.71 -4.27
C ILE A 119 -10.41 -19.62 -4.86
N TYR A 120 -11.32 -20.16 -4.05
CA TYR A 120 -12.44 -20.97 -4.49
C TYR A 120 -13.67 -20.14 -4.87
N GLU A 121 -13.67 -18.83 -4.66
CA GLU A 121 -14.80 -17.97 -5.01
C GLU A 121 -14.84 -17.66 -6.50
N LYS A 122 -16.05 -17.49 -7.04
CA LYS A 122 -16.31 -17.30 -8.48
C LYS A 122 -15.50 -16.15 -9.10
N ASN A 123 -15.26 -15.09 -8.35
CA ASN A 123 -14.59 -13.89 -8.83
C ASN A 123 -13.10 -13.86 -8.47
N ALA A 124 -12.56 -14.93 -7.88
CA ALA A 124 -11.16 -15.01 -7.55
C ALA A 124 -10.30 -15.01 -8.81
N ILE A 125 -9.17 -14.31 -8.76
CA ILE A 125 -8.23 -14.27 -9.86
C ILE A 125 -7.64 -15.67 -10.09
N THR A 126 -7.57 -16.12 -11.35
CA THR A 126 -7.09 -17.47 -11.71
C THR A 126 -5.69 -17.49 -12.30
N GLY A 127 -5.09 -16.32 -12.56
CA GLY A 127 -3.76 -16.18 -13.11
C GLY A 127 -3.35 -14.71 -13.27
N GLY A 128 -2.10 -14.46 -13.66
CA GLY A 128 -1.62 -13.10 -13.86
C GLY A 128 -0.12 -13.01 -14.11
N THR A 129 0.42 -11.80 -13.95
CA THR A 129 1.83 -11.49 -14.10
C THR A 129 2.37 -10.89 -12.79
N THR A 130 3.69 -10.76 -12.68
CA THR A 130 4.35 -10.09 -11.54
C THR A 130 4.15 -8.58 -11.53
N ALA A 131 3.46 -7.99 -12.53
CA ALA A 131 3.40 -6.54 -12.72
C ALA A 131 2.87 -5.77 -11.50
N LEU A 132 1.86 -6.31 -10.79
CA LEU A 132 1.36 -5.70 -9.56
C LEU A 132 2.42 -5.71 -8.46
N MET A 133 3.08 -6.86 -8.25
CA MET A 133 4.18 -7.03 -7.29
C MET A 133 5.35 -6.08 -7.59
N ASP A 134 5.76 -5.99 -8.85
CA ASP A 134 6.85 -5.11 -9.31
C ASP A 134 6.49 -3.63 -9.13
N MET A 135 5.23 -3.25 -9.38
CA MET A 135 4.74 -1.91 -9.09
C MET A 135 4.75 -1.62 -7.59
N THR A 136 4.17 -2.49 -6.77
CA THR A 136 4.11 -2.32 -5.31
C THR A 136 5.52 -2.21 -4.72
N SER A 137 6.47 -3.02 -5.17
CA SER A 137 7.89 -2.93 -4.77
C SER A 137 8.50 -1.57 -5.09
N ARG A 138 8.25 -1.02 -6.29
CA ARG A 138 8.74 0.31 -6.68
C ARG A 138 8.10 1.42 -5.84
N LEU A 139 6.80 1.35 -5.59
CA LEU A 139 6.10 2.34 -4.75
C LEU A 139 6.57 2.27 -3.30
N LEU A 140 6.80 1.08 -2.76
CA LEU A 140 7.35 0.88 -1.43
C LEU A 140 8.73 1.55 -1.29
N LYS A 141 9.63 1.31 -2.25
CA LYS A 141 10.95 1.98 -2.29
C LYS A 141 10.83 3.50 -2.32
N LYS A 142 9.92 4.04 -3.15
CA LYS A 142 9.63 5.48 -3.17
C LYS A 142 9.12 5.98 -1.82
N THR A 143 8.21 5.27 -1.17
CA THR A 143 7.69 5.63 0.17
C THR A 143 8.81 5.68 1.20
N ILE A 144 9.70 4.69 1.21
CA ILE A 144 10.85 4.64 2.12
C ILE A 144 11.76 5.84 1.89
N SER A 145 12.10 6.18 0.64
CA SER A 145 12.86 7.39 0.32
C SER A 145 12.17 8.66 0.84
N ILE A 146 10.86 8.79 0.65
CA ILE A 146 10.08 9.93 1.15
C ILE A 146 10.11 9.99 2.68
N TYR A 147 10.01 8.85 3.37
CA TYR A 147 10.07 8.80 4.83
C TYR A 147 11.44 9.24 5.34
N LEU A 148 12.53 8.79 4.71
CA LEU A 148 13.89 9.20 5.02
C LEU A 148 14.11 10.71 4.76
N GLU A 149 13.64 11.23 3.62
CA GLU A 149 13.69 12.66 3.29
C GLU A 149 12.93 13.52 4.32
N ARG A 150 11.86 12.98 4.93
CA ARG A 150 11.09 13.62 6.02
C ARG A 150 11.72 13.45 7.41
N GLY A 151 12.89 12.82 7.52
CA GLY A 151 13.59 12.63 8.79
C GLY A 151 13.04 11.48 9.65
N CYS A 152 12.42 10.46 9.05
CA CYS A 152 11.98 9.27 9.78
C CYS A 152 13.17 8.58 10.47
N THR A 153 13.04 8.35 11.79
CA THR A 153 14.08 7.74 12.63
C THR A 153 13.83 6.26 12.94
N ASP A 154 12.73 5.70 12.43
CA ASP A 154 12.37 4.31 12.62
C ASP A 154 13.47 3.37 12.08
N GLN A 155 13.82 2.35 12.85
CA GLN A 155 14.96 1.49 12.53
C GLN A 155 14.69 0.60 11.32
N TRP A 156 13.44 0.12 11.14
CA TRP A 156 13.10 -0.70 9.99
C TRP A 156 13.23 0.11 8.70
N ILE A 157 12.71 1.34 8.70
CA ILE A 157 12.84 2.27 7.56
C ILE A 157 14.30 2.57 7.24
N LYS A 158 15.14 2.81 8.27
CA LYS A 158 16.57 3.14 8.10
C LYS A 158 17.41 1.96 7.60
N ASN A 159 17.07 0.74 8.01
CA ASN A 159 17.85 -0.45 7.67
C ASN A 159 17.43 -1.07 6.33
N TYR A 160 16.30 -0.66 5.74
CA TYR A 160 15.89 -1.15 4.43
C TYR A 160 16.94 -0.83 3.34
N PRO A 161 17.29 -1.78 2.45
CA PRO A 161 16.68 -3.09 2.25
C PRO A 161 17.30 -4.26 3.05
N ASP A 162 18.27 -4.00 3.93
CA ASP A 162 19.02 -5.01 4.70
C ASP A 162 18.26 -5.47 5.96
N VAL A 163 16.95 -5.71 5.81
CA VAL A 163 15.99 -6.10 6.87
C VAL A 163 15.65 -7.59 6.84
#